data_AF-A0A3D1H7L2-F1
#
_entry.id   AF-A0A3D1H7L2-F1
#
_cell.length_a   1.000
_cell.length_b   1.000
_cell.length_c   1.000
_cell.angle_alpha   90.00
_cell.angle_beta   90.00
_cell.angle_gamma   90.00
#
_symmetry.space_group_name_H-M   'P 1'
#
loop_
_entity.id
_entity.type
_entity.pdbx_description
1 polymer ?
#
loop_
_entity_poly.entity_id
_entity_poly.type
_entity_poly.pdbx_seq_one_letter_code
_entity_poly.pdbx_strand_id
1 'polypeptide(L)'
;MEMLLDLAMTFWQWTVLGVLVLIGFIVNKVDKKEEKIIDFKYPRMPVMQPVPIATKDKGFWKGILMWLLGTRKWVIAKEFHYSINGVDYKVPAGFEFDGASVPKFLATFLSPVGVLLMGGLVHDYGYKYATLMKADGTTIGYHDQKHMDGLFRDICIEVNGFRVLNYLAYWSLRLAGFVAWNGHKKRGTHCEMA
;
A
#
# COMPACT_ATOMS: atom_id res chain seq x y z
N MET A 1 31.17 -5.74 -23.71
CA MET A 1 30.54 -6.42 -22.56
C MET A 1 30.80 -5.64 -21.28
N GLU A 2 32.05 -5.28 -20.98
CA GLU A 2 32.37 -4.44 -19.80
C GLU A 2 31.69 -3.07 -19.81
N MET A 3 31.75 -2.31 -20.92
CA MET A 3 31.04 -1.02 -21.03
C MET A 3 29.53 -1.10 -20.75
N LEU A 4 28.87 -2.20 -21.13
CA LEU A 4 27.43 -2.40 -20.87
C LEU A 4 27.17 -2.73 -19.40
N LEU A 5 28.04 -3.55 -18.79
CA LEU A 5 27.98 -3.85 -17.36
C LEU A 5 28.26 -2.59 -16.53
N ASP A 6 29.24 -1.78 -16.92
CA ASP A 6 29.57 -0.51 -16.26
C ASP A 6 28.42 0.48 -16.33
N LEU A 7 27.78 0.60 -17.50
CA LEU A 7 26.59 1.42 -17.65
C LEU A 7 25.44 0.90 -16.77
N ALA A 8 25.23 -0.43 -16.75
CA ALA A 8 24.19 -1.06 -15.95
C ALA A 8 24.42 -0.90 -14.43
N MET A 9 25.67 -0.93 -13.97
CA MET A 9 26.04 -0.68 -12.57
C MET A 9 25.95 0.82 -12.22
N THR A 10 26.37 1.69 -13.14
CA THR A 10 26.29 3.15 -12.95
C THR A 10 24.84 3.60 -12.80
N PHE A 11 23.94 3.08 -13.65
CA PHE A 11 22.51 3.40 -13.64
C PHE A 11 21.67 2.27 -13.05
N TRP A 12 22.14 1.66 -11.96
CA TRP A 12 21.54 0.45 -11.38
C TRP A 12 20.04 0.56 -11.07
N GLN A 13 19.54 1.75 -10.70
CA GLN A 13 18.10 1.96 -10.46
C GLN A 13 17.26 1.74 -11.71
N TRP A 14 17.73 2.24 -12.86
CA TRP A 14 17.10 2.02 -14.16
C TRP A 14 17.26 0.59 -14.63
N THR A 15 18.41 -0.03 -14.35
CA THR A 15 18.62 -1.46 -14.61
C THR A 15 17.62 -2.31 -13.85
N VAL A 16 17.43 -2.06 -12.55
CA VAL A 16 16.43 -2.76 -11.72
C VAL A 16 15.01 -2.54 -12.26
N LEU A 17 14.64 -1.31 -12.59
CA LEU A 17 13.33 -1.01 -13.19
C LEU A 17 13.14 -1.77 -14.51
N GLY A 18 14.13 -1.74 -15.40
CA GLY A 18 14.09 -2.44 -16.68
C GLY A 18 13.90 -3.95 -16.51
N VAL A 19 14.64 -4.56 -15.57
CA VAL A 19 14.48 -5.98 -15.23
C VAL A 19 13.07 -6.28 -14.71
N LEU A 20 12.53 -5.46 -13.79
CA LEU A 20 11.17 -5.63 -13.28
C LEU A 20 10.10 -5.52 -14.38
N VAL A 21 10.25 -4.56 -15.30
CA VAL A 21 9.35 -4.38 -16.43
C VAL A 21 9.43 -5.58 -17.39
N LEU A 22 10.63 -6.07 -17.70
CA LEU A 22 10.82 -7.24 -18.56
C LEU A 22 10.21 -8.50 -17.94
N ILE A 23 10.45 -8.76 -16.65
CA ILE A 23 9.82 -9.88 -15.95
C ILE A 23 8.30 -9.72 -15.96
N GLY A 24 7.79 -8.52 -15.65
CA GLY A 24 6.37 -8.21 -15.69
C GLY A 24 5.75 -8.49 -17.06
N PHE A 25 6.44 -8.10 -18.14
CA PHE A 25 6.00 -8.36 -19.51
C PHE A 25 5.98 -9.84 -19.87
N ILE A 26 7.03 -10.59 -19.51
CA ILE A 26 7.09 -12.05 -19.75
C ILE A 26 5.96 -12.75 -19.01
N VAL A 27 5.77 -12.43 -17.73
CA VAL A 27 4.69 -13.01 -16.92
C VAL A 27 3.35 -12.65 -17.53
N ASN A 28 3.12 -11.39 -17.92
CA ASN A 28 1.86 -10.97 -18.55
C ASN A 28 1.50 -11.77 -19.81
N LYS A 29 2.49 -12.22 -20.60
CA LYS A 29 2.27 -13.07 -21.77
C LYS A 29 1.89 -14.51 -21.44
N VAL A 30 2.41 -15.05 -20.35
CA VAL A 30 2.20 -16.46 -19.95
C VAL A 30 0.95 -16.60 -19.08
N ASP A 31 0.55 -15.53 -18.41
CA ASP A 31 -0.51 -15.58 -17.42
C ASP A 31 -1.90 -15.65 -18.06
N LYS A 32 -2.69 -16.63 -17.64
CA LYS A 32 -4.10 -16.72 -18.03
C LYS A 32 -4.85 -15.66 -17.26
N LYS A 33 -5.50 -14.74 -17.98
CA LYS A 33 -6.32 -13.68 -17.39
C LYS A 33 -7.50 -14.32 -16.65
N GLU A 34 -7.39 -14.49 -15.35
CA GLU A 34 -8.58 -14.64 -14.50
C GLU A 34 -9.28 -13.27 -14.46
N GLU A 35 -10.55 -13.25 -14.88
CA GLU A 35 -11.28 -12.00 -15.12
C GLU A 35 -11.53 -11.19 -13.83
N LYS A 36 -11.63 -11.85 -12.67
CA LYS A 36 -11.91 -11.23 -11.37
C LYS A 36 -11.33 -12.07 -10.23
N ILE A 37 -10.55 -11.44 -9.35
CA ILE A 37 -9.96 -12.14 -8.18
C ILE A 37 -10.89 -11.98 -6.98
N ILE A 38 -11.33 -10.74 -6.72
CA ILE A 38 -12.14 -10.40 -5.55
C ILE A 38 -13.31 -9.45 -5.86
N ASP A 39 -13.56 -9.11 -7.14
CA ASP A 39 -14.63 -8.19 -7.58
C ASP A 39 -14.64 -6.87 -6.76
N PHE A 40 -13.44 -6.30 -6.58
CA PHE A 40 -13.18 -5.06 -5.90
C PHE A 40 -13.77 -3.88 -6.68
N LYS A 41 -14.78 -3.24 -6.10
CA LYS A 41 -15.49 -2.12 -6.71
C LYS A 41 -15.42 -0.91 -5.78
N TYR A 42 -15.24 0.26 -6.37
CA TYR A 42 -15.24 1.53 -5.64
C TYR A 42 -15.94 2.58 -6.52
N PRO A 43 -17.12 3.09 -6.12
CA PRO A 43 -17.92 3.99 -6.96
C PRO A 43 -17.24 5.34 -7.19
N ARG A 44 -16.30 5.73 -6.31
CA ARG A 44 -15.56 6.99 -6.39
C ARG A 44 -14.16 6.83 -5.80
N MET A 45 -13.24 7.68 -6.21
CA MET A 45 -11.93 7.79 -5.58
C MET A 45 -12.06 8.31 -4.13
N PRO A 46 -11.15 7.91 -3.22
CA PRO A 46 -11.12 8.44 -1.86
C PRO A 46 -10.84 9.94 -1.88
N VAL A 47 -11.60 10.70 -1.10
CA VAL A 47 -11.34 12.14 -0.89
C VAL A 47 -10.42 12.24 0.31
N MET A 48 -9.19 12.68 0.10
CA MET A 48 -8.15 12.72 1.12
C MET A 48 -7.52 14.10 1.25
N GLN A 49 -7.09 14.43 2.47
CA GLN A 49 -6.39 15.66 2.80
C GLN A 49 -4.98 15.35 3.31
N PRO A 50 -3.95 16.06 2.82
CA PRO A 50 -2.58 15.75 3.20
C PRO A 50 -2.26 16.35 4.58
N VAL A 51 -1.71 15.57 5.51
CA VAL A 51 -1.36 16.01 6.87
C VAL A 51 -0.09 16.87 6.85
N PRO A 52 -0.08 18.08 7.46
CA PRO A 52 1.12 18.92 7.50
C PRO A 52 2.32 18.23 8.15
N ILE A 53 3.49 18.35 7.52
CA ILE A 53 4.75 17.91 8.12
C ILE A 53 5.24 19.07 9.00
N ALA A 54 5.13 18.92 10.32
CA ALA A 54 5.51 19.95 11.29
C ALA A 54 7.04 20.10 11.42
N THR A 55 7.69 20.59 10.36
CA THR A 55 9.14 20.89 10.33
C THR A 55 9.48 22.21 11.02
N LYS A 56 8.50 23.12 11.11
CA LYS A 56 8.63 24.39 11.85
C LYS A 56 9.01 24.10 13.31
N ASP A 57 9.95 24.87 13.84
CA ASP A 57 10.40 24.83 15.24
C ASP A 57 11.09 23.51 15.69
N LYS A 58 11.50 22.65 14.74
CA LYS A 58 12.25 21.41 15.05
C LYS A 58 13.78 21.56 14.99
N GLY A 59 14.30 22.66 14.45
CA GLY A 59 15.73 22.90 14.20
C GLY A 59 16.22 22.30 12.87
N PHE A 60 17.30 22.85 12.30
CA PHE A 60 17.77 22.55 10.94
C PHE A 60 17.99 21.04 10.69
N TRP A 61 18.83 20.39 11.49
CA TRP A 61 19.17 18.97 11.30
C TRP A 61 17.99 18.02 11.50
N LYS A 62 17.13 18.30 12.48
CA LYS A 62 15.91 17.51 12.71
C LYS A 62 14.89 17.71 11.58
N GLY A 63 14.79 18.94 11.05
CA GLY A 63 13.98 19.25 9.87
C GLY A 63 14.46 18.47 8.64
N ILE A 64 15.77 18.42 8.39
CA ILE A 64 16.36 17.62 7.30
C ILE A 64 16.07 16.12 7.51
N LEU A 65 16.24 15.60 8.72
CA LEU A 65 15.94 14.19 9.01
C LEU A 65 14.46 13.86 8.78
N MET A 66 13.55 14.73 9.22
CA MET A 66 12.11 14.57 8.99
C MET A 66 11.74 14.64 7.51
N TRP A 67 12.40 15.51 6.74
CA TRP A 67 12.19 15.63 5.31
C TRP A 67 12.71 14.39 4.55
N LEU A 68 13.91 13.92 4.87
CA LEU A 68 14.53 12.79 4.18
C LEU A 68 13.92 11.44 4.59
N LEU A 69 13.51 11.28 5.85
CA LEU A 69 13.01 10.00 6.38
C LEU A 69 11.49 9.90 6.47
N GLY A 70 10.79 11.03 6.53
CA GLY A 70 9.34 11.04 6.68
C GLY A 70 8.60 10.63 5.41
N THR A 71 7.50 9.91 5.59
CA THR A 71 6.48 9.68 4.56
C THR A 71 5.36 10.70 4.75
N ARG A 72 4.77 11.20 3.65
CA ARG A 72 3.60 12.08 3.74
C ARG A 72 2.41 11.26 4.20
N LYS A 73 1.74 11.73 5.26
CA LYS A 73 0.49 11.14 5.73
C LYS A 73 -0.73 11.83 5.13
N TRP A 74 -1.81 11.08 5.04
CA TRP A 74 -3.08 11.48 4.48
C TRP A 74 -4.20 11.13 5.44
N VAL A 75 -5.23 11.97 5.48
CA VAL A 75 -6.46 11.71 6.22
C VAL A 75 -7.61 11.58 5.24
N ILE A 76 -8.45 10.57 5.41
CA ILE A 76 -9.69 10.41 4.66
C ILE A 76 -10.65 11.53 5.07
N ALA A 77 -10.92 12.45 4.15
CA ALA A 77 -11.76 13.63 4.40
C ALA A 77 -13.26 13.31 4.25
N LYS A 78 -13.62 12.27 3.50
CA LYS A 78 -14.99 11.77 3.37
C LYS A 78 -14.99 10.25 3.41
N GLU A 79 -16.03 9.67 4.02
CA GLU A 79 -16.21 8.23 4.08
C GLU A 79 -16.03 7.58 2.69
N PHE A 80 -15.11 6.62 2.62
CA PHE A 80 -14.74 5.94 1.41
C PHE A 80 -15.42 4.57 1.37
N HIS A 81 -16.36 4.38 0.45
CA HIS A 81 -17.09 3.12 0.27
C HIS A 81 -16.45 2.27 -0.83
N TYR A 82 -16.42 0.96 -0.60
CA TYR A 82 -15.93 -0.02 -1.55
C TYR A 82 -16.62 -1.36 -1.33
N SER A 83 -16.61 -2.25 -2.32
CA SER A 83 -17.15 -3.60 -2.24
C SER A 83 -16.04 -4.61 -2.53
N ILE A 84 -16.05 -5.72 -1.79
CA ILE A 84 -15.22 -6.91 -2.05
C ILE A 84 -16.16 -8.11 -2.11
N ASN A 85 -16.14 -8.88 -3.20
CA ASN A 85 -16.98 -10.07 -3.41
C ASN A 85 -18.48 -9.81 -3.16
N GLY A 86 -18.97 -8.63 -3.56
CA GLY A 86 -20.37 -8.22 -3.37
C GLY A 86 -20.75 -7.81 -1.94
N VAL A 87 -19.79 -7.74 -1.02
CA VAL A 87 -20.00 -7.22 0.34
C VAL A 87 -19.49 -5.78 0.40
N ASP A 88 -20.34 -4.87 0.90
CA ASP A 88 -20.01 -3.45 1.01
C ASP A 88 -19.26 -3.14 2.32
N TYR A 89 -18.22 -2.32 2.18
CA TYR A 89 -17.30 -1.86 3.21
C TYR A 89 -17.13 -0.35 3.16
N LYS A 90 -16.55 0.19 4.23
CA LYS A 90 -16.21 1.60 4.31
C LYS A 90 -14.94 1.85 5.13
N VAL A 91 -14.20 2.88 4.74
CA VAL A 91 -13.19 3.53 5.59
C VAL A 91 -13.78 4.85 6.10
N PRO A 92 -13.94 5.04 7.42
CA PRO A 92 -14.53 6.23 7.99
C PRO A 92 -13.66 7.48 7.75
N ALA A 93 -14.32 8.63 7.72
CA ALA A 93 -13.62 9.92 7.69
C ALA A 93 -12.78 10.11 8.96
N GLY A 94 -11.64 10.79 8.83
CA GLY A 94 -10.67 10.95 9.93
C GLY A 94 -9.62 9.85 10.01
N PHE A 95 -9.75 8.77 9.22
CA PHE A 95 -8.72 7.74 9.15
C PHE A 95 -7.41 8.28 8.54
N GLU A 96 -6.32 8.22 9.31
CA GLU A 96 -4.98 8.59 8.87
C GLU A 96 -4.22 7.36 8.34
N PHE A 97 -3.59 7.53 7.17
CA PHE A 97 -2.83 6.48 6.47
C PHE A 97 -1.62 7.09 5.73
N ASP A 98 -0.61 6.28 5.40
CA ASP A 98 0.61 6.74 4.70
C ASP A 98 0.86 6.05 3.36
N GLY A 99 -0.04 5.13 2.96
CA GLY A 99 -0.07 4.54 1.63
C GLY A 99 0.88 3.34 1.51
N ALA A 100 1.21 2.94 0.28
CA ALA A 100 1.99 1.74 0.10
C ALA A 100 3.44 1.90 0.60
N SER A 101 3.93 0.91 1.36
CA SER A 101 5.32 0.82 1.79
C SER A 101 6.25 0.47 0.63
N VAL A 102 6.63 1.49 -0.16
CA VAL A 102 7.53 1.35 -1.31
C VAL A 102 8.97 1.75 -0.92
N PRO A 103 10.00 0.93 -1.20
CA PRO A 103 11.39 1.31 -0.99
C PRO A 103 11.72 2.64 -1.69
N LYS A 104 12.47 3.54 -1.03
CA LYS A 104 12.70 4.90 -1.54
C LYS A 104 13.31 4.96 -2.95
N PHE A 105 14.19 4.03 -3.30
CA PHE A 105 14.78 3.99 -4.65
C PHE A 105 13.76 3.59 -5.73
N LEU A 106 12.70 2.86 -5.36
CA LEU A 106 11.56 2.57 -6.23
C LEU A 106 10.51 3.69 -6.19
N ALA A 107 10.46 4.49 -5.11
CA ALA A 107 9.52 5.60 -4.98
C ALA A 107 9.68 6.68 -6.07
N THR A 108 10.85 6.78 -6.69
CA THR A 108 11.10 7.59 -7.90
C THR A 108 10.20 7.18 -9.08
N PHE A 109 9.86 5.90 -9.17
CA PHE A 109 9.08 5.32 -10.28
C PHE A 109 7.67 4.92 -9.86
N LEU A 110 7.49 4.58 -8.58
CA LEU A 110 6.25 4.06 -8.01
C LEU A 110 5.85 4.89 -6.80
N SER A 111 4.94 5.85 -7.02
CA SER A 111 4.40 6.67 -5.94
C SER A 111 3.65 5.80 -4.91
N PRO A 112 3.88 6.01 -3.59
CA PRO A 112 3.11 5.36 -2.51
C PRO A 112 1.59 5.55 -2.60
N VAL A 113 1.14 6.65 -3.22
CA VAL A 113 -0.27 6.98 -3.48
C VAL A 113 -0.63 6.88 -4.97
N GLY A 114 0.19 6.18 -5.75
CA GLY A 114 -0.04 5.91 -7.18
C GLY A 114 -0.84 4.63 -7.36
N VAL A 115 -0.28 3.69 -8.14
CA VAL A 115 -0.95 2.44 -8.55
C VAL A 115 -1.32 1.49 -7.40
N LEU A 116 -0.78 1.72 -6.20
CA LEU A 116 -1.02 0.91 -5.00
C LEU A 116 -1.96 1.59 -3.98
N LEU A 117 -2.53 2.76 -4.31
CA LEU A 117 -3.31 3.58 -3.36
C LEU A 117 -4.48 2.81 -2.74
N MET A 118 -5.30 2.15 -3.58
CA MET A 118 -6.54 1.51 -3.11
C MET A 118 -6.24 0.33 -2.18
N GLY A 119 -5.29 -0.52 -2.56
CA GLY A 119 -4.84 -1.61 -1.70
C GLY A 119 -4.19 -1.06 -0.43
N GLY A 120 -3.32 -0.05 -0.54
CA GLY A 120 -2.64 0.57 0.60
C GLY A 120 -3.60 1.17 1.62
N LEU A 121 -4.65 1.86 1.17
CA LEU A 121 -5.68 2.42 2.05
C LEU A 121 -6.41 1.33 2.84
N VAL A 122 -6.89 0.29 2.16
CA VAL A 122 -7.61 -0.83 2.80
C VAL A 122 -6.67 -1.62 3.71
N HIS A 123 -5.40 -1.78 3.29
CA HIS A 123 -4.35 -2.46 4.05
C HIS A 123 -4.02 -1.72 5.34
N ASP A 124 -3.75 -0.41 5.29
CA ASP A 124 -3.44 0.40 6.47
C ASP A 124 -4.59 0.35 7.49
N TYR A 125 -5.84 0.40 7.01
CA TYR A 125 -7.02 0.27 7.86
C TYR A 125 -7.09 -1.12 8.49
N GLY A 126 -6.99 -2.16 7.68
CA GLY A 126 -7.00 -3.55 8.10
C GLY A 126 -5.84 -3.90 9.04
N TYR A 127 -4.67 -3.31 8.85
CA TYR A 127 -3.50 -3.48 9.72
C TYR A 127 -3.68 -2.82 11.07
N LYS A 128 -4.23 -1.60 11.08
CA LYS A 128 -4.42 -0.86 12.33
C LYS A 128 -5.44 -1.54 13.24
N TYR A 129 -6.54 -2.00 12.66
CA TYR A 129 -7.68 -2.53 13.41
C TYR A 129 -7.80 -4.06 13.38
N ALA A 130 -6.95 -4.77 12.64
CA ALA A 130 -7.03 -6.21 12.42
C ALA A 130 -8.40 -6.69 11.91
N THR A 131 -9.15 -5.81 11.25
CA THR A 131 -10.50 -6.05 10.72
C THR A 131 -10.86 -4.98 9.68
N LEU A 132 -11.95 -5.21 8.95
CA LEU A 132 -12.55 -4.23 8.05
C LEU A 132 -13.95 -3.86 8.55
N MET A 133 -14.35 -2.63 8.30
CA MET A 133 -15.68 -2.12 8.63
C MET A 133 -16.61 -2.28 7.42
N LYS A 134 -17.74 -2.94 7.62
CA LYS A 134 -18.82 -3.06 6.64
C LYS A 134 -19.57 -1.74 6.51
N ALA A 135 -20.35 -1.60 5.45
CA ALA A 135 -21.15 -0.40 5.20
C ALA A 135 -22.11 -0.06 6.37
N ASP A 136 -22.63 -1.08 7.06
CA ASP A 136 -23.52 -0.95 8.22
C ASP A 136 -22.80 -0.57 9.53
N GLY A 137 -21.47 -0.46 9.52
CA GLY A 137 -20.65 -0.14 10.70
C GLY A 137 -20.23 -1.35 11.54
N THR A 138 -20.69 -2.56 11.21
CA THR A 138 -20.18 -3.80 11.84
C THR A 138 -18.81 -4.18 11.27
N THR A 139 -18.10 -5.08 11.92
CA THR A 139 -16.79 -5.54 11.44
C THR A 139 -16.84 -6.99 10.99
N ILE A 140 -15.84 -7.42 10.23
CA ILE A 140 -15.68 -8.84 9.83
C ILE A 140 -15.02 -9.69 10.92
N GLY A 141 -14.81 -9.14 12.12
CA GLY A 141 -14.07 -9.81 13.19
C GLY A 141 -12.56 -9.78 12.97
N TYR A 142 -11.83 -10.45 13.86
CA TYR A 142 -10.38 -10.46 13.80
C TYR A 142 -9.86 -11.25 12.60
N HIS A 143 -8.91 -10.65 11.88
CA HIS A 143 -8.12 -11.28 10.84
C HIS A 143 -6.63 -11.06 11.10
N ASP A 144 -5.81 -11.99 10.63
CA ASP A 144 -4.37 -11.93 10.83
C ASP A 144 -3.66 -11.08 9.77
N GLN A 145 -2.37 -10.86 10.02
CA GLN A 145 -1.50 -10.11 9.12
C GLN A 145 -1.50 -10.69 7.70
N LYS A 146 -1.47 -12.04 7.59
CA LYS A 146 -1.42 -12.74 6.30
C LYS A 146 -2.66 -12.47 5.48
N HIS A 147 -3.84 -12.47 6.10
CA HIS A 147 -5.09 -12.11 5.45
C HIS A 147 -5.05 -10.69 4.90
N MET A 148 -4.61 -9.71 5.72
CA MET A 148 -4.53 -8.31 5.30
C MET A 148 -3.51 -8.08 4.18
N ASP A 149 -2.34 -8.73 4.25
CA ASP A 149 -1.32 -8.67 3.21
C ASP A 149 -1.83 -9.30 1.89
N GLY A 150 -2.58 -10.42 1.99
CA GLY A 150 -3.20 -11.08 0.83
C GLY A 150 -4.27 -10.20 0.18
N LEU A 151 -5.12 -9.57 1.00
CA LEU A 151 -6.15 -8.66 0.50
C LEU A 151 -5.52 -7.44 -0.21
N PHE A 152 -4.46 -6.86 0.34
CA PHE A 152 -3.69 -5.80 -0.30
C PHE A 152 -3.24 -6.19 -1.72
N ARG A 153 -2.68 -7.39 -1.85
CA ARG A 153 -2.21 -7.93 -3.13
C ARG A 153 -3.37 -8.05 -4.11
N ASP A 154 -4.47 -8.67 -3.69
CA ASP A 154 -5.60 -8.98 -4.56
C ASP A 154 -6.29 -7.69 -5.05
N ILE A 155 -6.48 -6.71 -4.17
CA ILE A 155 -6.98 -5.37 -4.54
C ILE A 155 -6.04 -4.72 -5.56
N CYS A 156 -4.73 -4.70 -5.30
CA CYS A 156 -3.80 -4.04 -6.21
C CYS A 156 -3.73 -4.75 -7.58
N ILE A 157 -3.76 -6.09 -7.62
CA ILE A 157 -3.79 -6.83 -8.89
C ILE A 157 -5.05 -6.49 -9.67
N GLU A 158 -6.20 -6.40 -9.02
CA GLU A 158 -7.45 -6.09 -9.71
C GLU A 158 -7.51 -4.64 -10.20
N VAL A 159 -6.93 -3.69 -9.44
CA VAL A 159 -6.91 -2.27 -9.81
C VAL A 159 -5.90 -1.95 -10.91
N ASN A 160 -4.69 -2.50 -10.86
CA ASN A 160 -3.60 -2.11 -11.77
C ASN A 160 -3.09 -3.22 -12.70
N GLY A 161 -3.47 -4.49 -12.48
CA GLY A 161 -3.08 -5.63 -13.32
C GLY A 161 -1.64 -6.12 -13.16
N PHE A 162 -0.78 -5.43 -12.41
CA PHE A 162 0.65 -5.77 -12.28
C PHE A 162 0.91 -6.87 -11.27
N ARG A 163 0.62 -8.12 -11.66
CA ARG A 163 0.80 -9.31 -10.80
C ARG A 163 2.18 -9.40 -10.16
N VAL A 164 3.25 -9.34 -10.95
CA VAL A 164 4.64 -9.44 -10.43
C VAL A 164 4.91 -8.39 -9.35
N LEU A 165 4.55 -7.13 -9.61
CA LEU A 165 4.78 -6.04 -8.66
C LEU A 165 4.00 -6.25 -7.36
N ASN A 166 2.73 -6.63 -7.45
CA ASN A 166 1.87 -6.82 -6.29
C ASN A 166 2.24 -8.07 -5.47
N TYR A 167 2.72 -9.14 -6.11
CA TYR A 167 3.29 -10.29 -5.41
C TYR A 167 4.62 -9.95 -4.73
N LEU A 168 5.49 -9.16 -5.36
CA LEU A 168 6.70 -8.66 -4.71
C LEU A 168 6.36 -7.79 -3.48
N ALA A 169 5.37 -6.92 -3.60
CA ALA A 169 4.88 -6.11 -2.48
C ALA A 169 4.29 -6.99 -1.36
N TYR A 170 3.48 -8.00 -1.69
CA TYR A 170 2.99 -9.00 -0.74
C TYR A 170 4.13 -9.66 0.03
N TRP A 171 5.12 -10.22 -0.66
CA TRP A 171 6.26 -10.87 0.01
C TRP A 171 7.07 -9.90 0.87
N SER A 172 7.23 -8.65 0.42
CA SER A 172 7.88 -7.60 1.21
C SER A 172 7.12 -7.34 2.52
N LEU A 173 5.79 -7.23 2.46
CA LEU A 173 4.93 -7.07 3.64
C LEU A 173 4.97 -8.30 4.55
N ARG A 174 4.96 -9.52 4.00
CA ARG A 174 5.08 -10.76 4.78
C ARG A 174 6.38 -10.80 5.59
N LEU A 175 7.48 -10.33 5.00
CA LEU A 175 8.81 -10.38 5.63
C LEU A 175 9.08 -9.23 6.60
N ALA A 176 8.53 -8.03 6.35
CA ALA A 176 8.87 -6.82 7.11
C ALA A 176 7.69 -6.18 7.86
N GLY A 177 6.44 -6.47 7.48
CA GLY A 177 5.23 -5.83 8.03
C GLY A 177 4.94 -6.19 9.49
N PHE A 178 5.58 -7.24 10.02
CA PHE A 178 5.36 -7.71 11.39
C PHE A 178 5.69 -6.64 12.45
N VAL A 179 6.61 -5.71 12.14
CA VAL A 179 6.97 -4.61 13.04
C VAL A 179 5.78 -3.66 13.24
N ALA A 180 5.13 -3.26 12.13
CA ALA A 180 3.95 -2.41 12.18
C ALA A 180 2.77 -3.14 12.85
N TRP A 181 2.52 -4.40 12.45
CA TRP A 181 1.47 -5.25 13.01
C TRP A 181 1.58 -5.39 14.54
N ASN A 182 2.76 -5.77 15.03
CA ASN A 182 3.00 -5.91 16.46
C ASN A 182 2.94 -4.57 17.20
N GLY A 183 3.28 -3.47 16.52
CA GLY A 183 3.12 -2.12 17.04
C GLY A 183 1.65 -1.75 17.28
N HIS A 184 0.75 -2.09 16.35
CA HIS A 184 -0.69 -1.91 16.51
C HIS A 184 -1.26 -2.79 17.62
N LYS A 185 -0.89 -4.08 17.62
CA LYS A 185 -1.26 -5.01 18.68
C LYS A 185 -0.86 -4.50 20.08
N LYS A 186 0.37 -3.98 20.23
CA LYS A 186 0.87 -3.45 21.51
C LYS A 186 0.10 -2.20 21.97
N ARG A 187 -0.41 -1.39 21.03
CA ARG A 187 -1.20 -0.20 21.34
C ARG A 187 -2.68 -0.51 21.65
N GLY A 188 -3.11 -1.78 21.53
CA GLY A 188 -4.50 -2.17 21.77
C GLY A 188 -5.45 -1.87 20.62
N THR A 189 -4.97 -1.37 19.48
CA THR A 189 -5.86 -0.88 18.42
C THR A 189 -6.63 -1.98 17.67
N HIS A 190 -6.27 -3.25 17.86
CA HIS A 190 -6.93 -4.36 17.19
C HIS A 190 -8.36 -4.53 17.71
N CYS A 191 -9.32 -4.57 16.80
CA CYS A 191 -10.76 -4.64 17.09
C CYS A 191 -11.34 -3.45 17.87
N GLU A 192 -10.55 -2.41 18.16
CA GLU A 192 -11.07 -1.12 18.63
C GLU A 192 -11.59 -0.33 17.43
N MET A 193 -12.89 -0.04 17.39
CA MET A 193 -13.45 0.79 16.33
C MET A 193 -13.16 2.27 16.61
N ALA A 194 -12.80 3.00 15.56
CA ALA A 194 -12.78 4.47 15.53
C ALA A 194 -14.02 4.98 14.79
#